data_AF-A0A924VTC3-F1
#
_entry.id   AF-A0A924VTC3-F1
#
_cell.length_a   1.000
_cell.length_b   1.000
_cell.length_c   1.000
_cell.angle_alpha   90.00
_cell.angle_beta   90.00
_cell.angle_gamma   90.00
#
_symmetry.space_group_name_H-M   'P 1'
#
loop_
_entity.id
_entity.type
_entity.pdbx_description
1 polymer ?
#
loop_
_entity_poly.entity_id
_entity_poly.type
_entity_poly.pdbx_seq_one_letter_code
_entity_poly.pdbx_strand_id
1 'polypeptide(L)' 'MLWVIFGVIAYLLGSINTSIVVGKCMGLDIRKQGSGNAGATNT' A
#
# COMPACT_ATOMS: atom_id res chain seq x y z
N MET A 1 5.01 -17.84 20.63
CA MET A 1 4.57 -18.41 19.34
C MET A 1 3.44 -17.60 18.71
N LEU A 2 2.29 -17.42 19.38
CA LEU A 2 1.14 -16.69 18.84
C LEU A 2 1.43 -15.24 18.39
N TRP A 3 2.24 -14.50 19.16
CA TRP A 3 2.67 -13.14 18.80
C TRP A 3 3.45 -13.06 17.49
N VAL A 4 4.24 -14.09 17.17
CA VAL A 4 4.99 -14.15 15.92
C VAL A 4 4.03 -14.33 14.75
N ILE A 5 3.01 -15.18 14.91
CA ILE A 5 1.97 -15.39 13.89
C ILE A 5 1.22 -14.07 13.63
N PHE A 6 0.81 -13.36 14.69
CA PHE A 6 0.17 -12.04 14.53
C PHE A 6 1.11 -11.01 13.88
N GLY A 7 2.39 -11.00 14.24
CA GLY A 7 3.38 -10.11 13.63
C GLY A 7 3.57 -10.37 12.14
N VAL A 8 3.61 -11.64 11.73
CA VAL A 8 3.69 -12.02 10.31
C VAL A 8 2.43 -11.59 9.57
N ILE A 9 1.25 -11.85 10.12
CA ILE A 9 -0.03 -11.44 9.51
C ILE A 9 -0.09 -9.91 9.36
N ALA A 10 0.27 -9.16 10.40
CA ALA A 10 0.29 -7.70 10.36
C ALA A 10 1.28 -7.16 9.33
N TYR A 11 2.46 -7.77 9.22
CA TYR A 11 3.46 -7.39 8.22
C TYR A 11 2.96 -7.63 6.79
N LEU A 12 2.34 -8.79 6.53
CA LEU A 12 1.78 -9.11 5.22
C LEU A 12 0.61 -8.17 4.86
N LEU A 13 -0.28 -7.88 5.80
CA LEU A 13 -1.39 -6.94 5.58
C LEU A 13 -0.88 -5.51 5.35
N GLY A 14 0.08 -5.04 6.15
CA GLY A 14 0.67 -3.70 6.02
C GLY A 14 1.55 -3.53 4.78
N SER A 15 2.03 -4.62 4.20
CA SER A 15 2.81 -4.60 2.94
C SER A 15 1.93 -4.36 1.71
N ILE A 16 0.61 -4.39 1.85
CA ILE A 16 -0.32 -4.04 0.78
C ILE A 16 -0.35 -2.53 0.64
N ASN A 17 0.20 -2.02 -0.46
CA ASN A 17 0.22 -0.60 -0.72
C ASN A 17 -1.14 -0.11 -1.25
N THR A 18 -2.00 0.33 -0.33
CA THR A 18 -3.36 0.78 -0.63
C THR A 18 -3.41 1.92 -1.64
N SER A 19 -2.43 2.83 -1.63
CA SER A 19 -2.39 3.91 -2.61
C SER A 19 -2.38 3.34 -4.03
N ILE A 20 -1.44 2.44 -4.36
CA ILE A 20 -1.34 1.79 -5.69
C ILE A 20 -2.65 1.13 -6.10
N VAL A 21 -3.32 0.47 -5.16
CA VAL A 21 -4.61 -0.20 -5.41
C VAL A 21 -5.67 0.82 -5.77
N VAL A 22 -5.83 1.89 -4.98
CA VAL A 22 -6.82 2.94 -5.20
C VAL A 22 -6.55 3.69 -6.51
N GLY A 23 -5.31 4.10 -6.77
CA GLY A 23 -4.96 4.78 -8.02
C GLY A 23 -5.26 3.92 -9.24
N LYS A 24 -4.93 2.62 -9.20
CA LYS A 24 -5.30 1.68 -10.28
C LYS A 24 -6.81 1.54 -10.46
N CYS A 25 -7.59 1.48 -9.37
CA CYS A 25 -9.05 1.48 -9.45
C CYS A 25 -9.61 2.76 -10.08
N MET A 26 -8.90 3.88 -9.94
CA MET A 26 -9.23 5.16 -10.56
C MET A 26 -8.65 5.32 -11.98
N GLY A 27 -7.98 4.30 -12.53
CA GLY A 27 -7.35 4.35 -13.85
C GLY A 27 -6.07 5.19 -13.91
N LEU A 28 -5.50 5.55 -12.75
CA LEU A 28 -4.31 6.37 -12.62
C LEU A 28 -3.10 5.53 -12.20
N ASP A 29 -1.95 5.82 -12.77
CA ASP A 29 -0.67 5.27 -12.30
C ASP A 29 -0.02 6.24 -11.32
N ILE A 30 -0.10 5.94 -10.03
CA ILE A 30 0.42 6.78 -8.94
C ILE A 30 1.93 7.05 -9.07
N ARG A 31 2.68 6.15 -9.71
CA ARG A 31 4.11 6.36 -9.94
C ARG A 31 4.39 7.47 -10.96
N LYS A 32 3.38 7.87 -11.72
CA LYS A 32 3.43 8.99 -12.69
C LYS A 32 2.74 10.25 -12.17
N GLN A 33 2.18 10.20 -10.96
CA GLN A 33 1.43 11.28 -10.32
C GLN A 33 2.25 11.91 -9.19
N GLY A 34 2.16 13.23 -9.05
CA GLY A 34 2.75 13.99 -7.94
C GLY A 34 4.23 13.66 -7.67
N SER A 35 4.54 13.21 -6.46
CA SER A 35 5.92 12.85 -6.07
C SER A 35 6.38 11.47 -6.58
N GLY A 36 5.47 10.71 -7.19
CA GLY A 36 5.71 9.33 -7.65
C GLY A 36 5.76 8.28 -6.53
N ASN A 37 5.64 8.69 -5.26
CA ASN A 37 5.62 7.77 -4.13
C ASN A 37 4.25 7.15 -3.91
N ALA A 38 4.22 5.88 -3.56
CA ALA A 38 3.00 5.15 -3.26
C ALA A 38 2.60 5.32 -1.78
N GLY A 39 2.36 6.57 -1.37
CA GLY A 39 1.92 6.93 -0.03
C GLY A 39 0.54 7.59 -0.04
N ALA A 40 -0.07 7.74 1.13
CA ALA A 40 -1.40 8.35 1.27
C ALA A 40 -1.47 9.80 0.75
N THR A 41 -0.37 10.54 0.79
CA THR A 41 -0.28 11.91 0.28
C THR A 41 -0.33 11.99 -1.25
N ASN A 42 -0.12 10.86 -1.95
CA ASN A 42 -0.03 10.79 -3.40
C ASN A 42 -1.00 9.72 -3.95
N THR A 43 -2.19 9.59 -3.32
CA THR A 43 -3.28 8.69 -3.75
C THR A 43 -4.27 9.43 -4.62
#